data_AF-A0A2J6HF13-F1
#
_entry.id   AF-A0A2J6HF13-F1
#
_cell.length_a   1.000
_cell.length_b   1.000
_cell.length_c   1.000
_cell.angle_alpha   90.00
_cell.angle_beta   90.00
_cell.angle_gamma   90.00
#
_symmetry.space_group_name_H-M   'P 1'
#
loop_
_entity.id
_entity.type
_entity.pdbx_description
1 polymer ?
#
loop_
_entity_poly.entity_id
_entity_poly.type
_entity_poly.pdbx_seq_one_letter_code
_entity_poly.pdbx_strand_id
1 'polypeptide(L)'
;MRIFAIFSLVFVLNQLVLAQDTLKVMQYNLLNYNNYTYYCTASNNNVTNKDGYLQTIIDYTLPDIFCVNEIEESTATLDHLLNTVMNSNGRTYYARANRTNYGSSDIINAMYYDTRKLALHSQDVVVTSLRDINIYNLYYKSTDLASGGDTVWVTCIVMHLKAGSYQSDEDDRAAEVSTLMNYL
;
A
#
# COMPACT_ATOMS: atom_id res chain seq x y z
N MET A 1 -35.47 19.73 -37.69
CA MET A 1 -34.54 20.51 -36.84
C MET A 1 -34.57 20.12 -35.36
N ARG A 2 -35.73 20.10 -34.68
CA ARG A 2 -35.79 19.79 -33.22
C ARG A 2 -35.27 18.39 -32.83
N ILE A 3 -35.59 17.35 -33.60
CA ILE A 3 -35.13 15.98 -33.33
C ILE A 3 -33.60 15.83 -33.50
N PHE A 4 -33.03 16.46 -34.54
CA PHE A 4 -31.58 16.48 -34.77
C PHE A 4 -30.82 17.25 -33.67
N ALA A 5 -31.41 18.32 -33.14
CA ALA A 5 -30.85 19.06 -32.01
C ALA A 5 -30.87 18.23 -30.72
N ILE A 6 -31.94 17.48 -30.47
CA ILE A 6 -32.05 16.56 -29.31
C ILE A 6 -31.03 15.42 -29.43
N PHE A 7 -30.90 14.80 -30.61
CA PHE A 7 -29.91 13.74 -30.83
C PHE A 7 -28.47 14.23 -30.66
N SER A 8 -28.17 15.43 -31.14
CA SER A 8 -26.85 16.05 -30.96
C SER A 8 -26.57 16.40 -29.50
N LEU A 9 -27.57 16.85 -28.75
CA LEU A 9 -27.45 17.16 -27.32
C LEU A 9 -27.20 15.87 -26.50
N VAL A 10 -27.91 14.78 -26.79
CA VAL A 10 -27.70 13.48 -26.13
C VAL A 10 -26.30 12.94 -26.43
N PHE A 11 -25.81 13.06 -27.67
CA PHE A 11 -24.47 12.59 -28.03
C PHE A 11 -23.35 13.38 -27.33
N VAL A 12 -23.52 14.70 -27.17
CA VAL A 12 -22.56 15.56 -26.45
C VAL A 12 -22.58 15.29 -24.94
N LEU A 13 -23.75 15.01 -24.35
CA LEU A 13 -23.87 14.69 -22.92
C LEU A 13 -23.24 13.33 -22.56
N ASN A 14 -23.24 12.36 -23.48
CA ASN A 14 -22.58 11.06 -23.25
C ASN A 14 -21.04 11.16 -23.25
N GLN A 15 -20.46 12.14 -23.95
CA GLN A 15 -19.01 12.37 -23.99
C GLN A 15 -18.47 13.03 -22.71
N LEU A 16 -19.34 13.55 -21.84
CA LEU A 16 -18.97 14.25 -20.60
C LEU A 16 -18.95 13.33 -19.37
N VAL A 17 -19.34 12.06 -19.50
CA VAL A 17 -19.33 11.09 -18.40
C VAL A 17 -18.04 10.28 -18.48
N LEU A 18 -16.99 10.74 -17.80
CA LEU A 18 -15.82 9.91 -17.52
C LEU A 18 -16.15 9.04 -16.30
N ALA A 19 -16.44 7.77 -16.55
CA ALA A 19 -16.63 6.77 -15.49
C ALA A 19 -15.29 6.19 -14.98
N GLN A 20 -14.15 6.64 -15.54
CA GLN A 20 -12.83 6.17 -15.12
C GLN A 20 -12.33 6.97 -13.92
N ASP A 21 -12.06 6.27 -12.82
CA ASP A 21 -11.26 6.77 -11.70
C ASP A 21 -9.82 6.28 -11.85
N THR A 22 -8.90 6.91 -11.12
CA THR A 22 -7.49 6.53 -11.07
C THR A 22 -7.12 6.11 -9.67
N LEU A 23 -6.33 5.04 -9.54
CA LEU A 23 -5.68 4.67 -8.28
C LEU A 23 -4.22 5.13 -8.30
N LYS A 24 -3.83 5.91 -7.30
CA LYS A 24 -2.43 6.29 -7.07
C LYS A 24 -1.79 5.32 -6.08
N VAL A 25 -0.72 4.66 -6.51
CA VAL A 25 0.01 3.68 -5.70
C VAL A 25 1.39 4.21 -5.35
N MET A 26 1.79 4.06 -4.09
CA MET A 26 3.11 4.42 -3.59
C MET A 26 3.73 3.24 -2.86
N GLN A 27 4.94 2.85 -3.25
CA GLN A 27 5.80 1.92 -2.52
C GLN A 27 6.95 2.72 -1.89
N TYR A 28 7.24 2.52 -0.61
CA TYR A 28 8.31 3.26 0.06
C TYR A 28 8.99 2.46 1.17
N ASN A 29 10.30 2.32 1.10
CA ASN A 29 11.08 1.78 2.21
C ASN A 29 11.31 2.89 3.26
N LEU A 30 10.84 2.68 4.49
CA LEU A 30 10.88 3.68 5.56
C LEU A 30 12.18 3.69 6.37
N LEU A 31 13.12 2.79 6.06
CA LEU A 31 14.44 2.64 6.67
C LEU A 31 14.41 2.47 8.19
N ASN A 32 14.12 1.30 8.73
CA ASN A 32 13.98 1.06 10.18
C ASN A 32 12.98 2.02 10.89
N TYR A 33 11.80 2.27 10.33
CA TYR A 33 10.83 3.16 10.95
C TYR A 33 10.37 2.64 12.33
N ASN A 34 10.58 3.45 13.35
CA ASN A 34 10.36 3.13 14.77
C ASN A 34 11.13 1.89 15.28
N ASN A 35 12.08 1.36 14.51
CA ASN A 35 12.96 0.28 14.91
C ASN A 35 14.33 0.85 15.30
N TYR A 36 14.82 0.53 16.50
CA TYR A 36 16.09 1.05 16.99
C TYR A 36 17.11 -0.06 17.20
N THR A 37 18.29 0.13 16.64
CA THR A 37 19.44 -0.79 16.74
C THR A 37 20.67 -0.04 17.27
N TYR A 38 21.80 -0.73 17.48
CA TYR A 38 23.02 -0.08 17.97
C TYR A 38 23.56 1.02 17.02
N TYR A 39 23.28 0.92 15.71
CA TYR A 39 23.68 1.88 14.69
C TYR A 39 22.52 2.75 14.19
N CYS A 40 21.28 2.36 14.48
CA CYS A 40 20.06 3.06 14.13
C CYS A 40 19.36 3.53 15.42
N THR A 41 19.84 4.63 15.99
CA THR A 41 19.44 5.12 17.31
C THR A 41 18.40 6.23 17.21
N ALA A 42 17.76 6.59 18.33
CA ALA A 42 16.85 7.74 18.37
C ALA A 42 17.48 9.07 17.90
N SER A 43 18.82 9.18 17.87
CA SER A 43 19.50 10.37 17.37
C SER A 43 19.56 10.46 15.85
N ASN A 44 19.65 9.33 15.14
CA ASN A 44 19.77 9.29 13.67
C ASN A 44 18.56 8.64 12.97
N ASN A 45 17.63 8.09 13.74
CA ASN A 45 16.42 7.42 13.30
C ASN A 45 15.18 7.87 14.10
N ASN A 46 15.14 9.15 14.48
CA ASN A 46 14.05 9.68 15.31
C ASN A 46 12.68 9.52 14.60
N VAL A 47 11.77 8.75 15.21
CA VAL A 47 10.43 8.49 14.62
C VAL A 47 9.60 9.77 14.44
N THR A 48 9.67 10.73 15.37
CA THR A 48 8.91 11.99 15.26
C THR A 48 9.37 12.84 14.07
N ASN A 49 10.67 12.90 13.80
CA ASN A 49 11.17 13.59 12.60
C ASN A 49 10.70 12.87 11.34
N LYS A 50 10.75 11.53 11.32
CA LYS A 50 10.23 10.74 10.20
C LYS A 50 8.75 10.95 9.97
N ASP A 51 7.95 11.03 11.02
CA ASP A 51 6.52 11.33 10.93
C ASP A 51 6.29 12.67 10.21
N GLY A 52 7.00 13.73 10.62
CA GLY A 52 6.88 15.04 9.98
C GLY A 52 7.30 15.04 8.50
N TYR A 53 8.36 14.33 8.14
CA TYR A 53 8.79 14.20 6.75
C TYR A 53 7.83 13.35 5.92
N LEU A 54 7.33 12.24 6.47
CA LEU A 54 6.35 11.40 5.79
C LEU A 54 5.01 12.13 5.64
N GLN A 55 4.57 12.90 6.63
CA GLN A 55 3.40 13.77 6.50
C GLN A 55 3.55 14.72 5.31
N THR A 56 4.69 15.38 5.17
CA THR A 56 4.96 16.28 4.03
C THR A 56 4.83 15.54 2.69
N ILE A 57 5.34 14.31 2.60
CA ILE A 57 5.23 13.49 1.39
C ILE A 57 3.77 13.07 1.15
N ILE A 58 3.09 12.53 2.17
CA ILE A 58 1.71 12.01 2.05
C ILE A 58 0.69 13.13 1.81
N ASP A 59 0.90 14.33 2.37
CA ASP A 59 0.08 15.51 2.09
C ASP A 59 0.15 15.92 0.62
N TYR A 60 1.34 15.79 0.01
CA TYR A 60 1.54 16.11 -1.40
C TYR A 60 1.05 14.98 -2.32
N THR A 61 1.40 13.74 -2.01
CA THR A 61 1.14 12.60 -2.88
C THR A 61 -0.28 12.09 -2.77
N LEU A 62 -0.89 12.04 -1.58
CA LEU A 62 -2.23 11.48 -1.32
C LEU A 62 -2.45 10.15 -2.07
N PRO A 63 -1.66 9.09 -1.76
CA PRO A 63 -1.76 7.81 -2.44
C PRO A 63 -3.05 7.07 -2.04
N ASP A 64 -3.74 6.45 -2.99
CA ASP A 64 -4.89 5.60 -2.71
C ASP A 64 -4.45 4.26 -2.09
N ILE A 65 -3.24 3.79 -2.43
CA ILE A 65 -2.56 2.63 -1.83
C ILE A 65 -1.14 3.03 -1.46
N PHE A 66 -0.76 2.80 -0.20
CA PHE A 66 0.59 3.04 0.31
C PHE A 66 1.15 1.77 0.92
N CYS A 67 2.10 1.17 0.23
CA CYS A 67 2.81 -0.01 0.68
C CYS A 67 4.20 0.40 1.20
N VAL A 68 4.59 -0.16 2.33
CA VAL A 68 5.85 0.17 2.99
C VAL A 68 6.69 -1.04 3.28
N ASN A 69 8.00 -0.83 3.31
CA ASN A 69 8.95 -1.78 3.89
C ASN A 69 9.66 -1.13 5.09
N GLU A 70 10.29 -1.96 5.90
CA GLU A 70 11.10 -1.56 7.05
C GLU A 70 10.36 -0.76 8.12
N ILE A 71 9.14 -1.15 8.45
CA ILE A 71 8.42 -0.68 9.64
C ILE A 71 8.65 -1.67 10.79
N GLU A 72 8.89 -1.18 12.01
CA GLU A 72 8.97 -2.03 13.20
C GLU A 72 7.70 -2.89 13.33
N GLU A 73 7.89 -4.12 13.77
CA GLU A 73 6.93 -5.21 13.59
C GLU A 73 5.63 -5.09 14.42
N SER A 74 5.63 -4.29 15.48
CA SER A 74 4.49 -4.21 16.38
C SER A 74 3.26 -3.56 15.75
N THR A 75 2.07 -4.08 16.12
CA THR A 75 0.78 -3.49 15.76
C THR A 75 0.69 -2.01 16.17
N ALA A 76 1.31 -1.64 17.31
CA ALA A 76 1.34 -0.28 17.80
C ALA A 76 2.08 0.68 16.85
N THR A 77 3.21 0.25 16.27
CA THR A 77 3.93 1.05 15.27
C THR A 77 3.12 1.21 13.99
N LEU A 78 2.47 0.13 13.53
CA LEU A 78 1.63 0.19 12.33
C LEU A 78 0.43 1.13 12.52
N ASP A 79 -0.18 1.12 13.70
CA ASP A 79 -1.26 2.04 14.09
C ASP A 79 -0.75 3.47 14.29
N HIS A 80 0.46 3.66 14.78
CA HIS A 80 1.08 4.97 14.91
C HIS A 80 1.27 5.63 13.53
N LEU A 81 1.81 4.92 12.54
CA LEU A 81 1.94 5.46 11.17
C LEU A 81 0.56 5.74 10.55
N LEU A 82 -0.45 4.87 10.79
CA LEU A 82 -1.82 5.12 10.34
C LEU A 82 -2.35 6.45 10.90
N ASN A 83 -2.28 6.62 12.22
CA ASN A 83 -2.96 7.70 12.92
C ASN A 83 -2.17 9.03 12.86
N THR A 84 -0.84 8.96 12.89
CA THR A 84 0.01 10.15 12.90
C THR A 84 0.33 10.64 11.50
N VAL A 85 0.45 9.77 10.50
CA VAL A 85 0.85 10.17 9.14
C VAL A 85 -0.30 10.08 8.15
N MET A 86 -0.92 8.91 8.00
CA MET A 86 -1.93 8.72 6.95
C MET A 86 -3.22 9.50 7.26
N ASN A 87 -3.75 9.33 8.47
CA ASN A 87 -4.93 10.02 8.99
C ASN A 87 -4.57 11.30 9.76
N SER A 88 -3.76 12.15 9.13
CA SER A 88 -3.38 13.47 9.63
C SER A 88 -3.99 14.59 8.78
N ASN A 89 -3.87 15.84 9.25
CA ASN A 89 -4.31 17.03 8.50
C ASN A 89 -5.77 16.96 8.00
N GLY A 90 -6.66 16.43 8.84
CA GLY A 90 -8.10 16.30 8.56
C GLY A 90 -8.49 15.05 7.78
N ARG A 91 -7.53 14.21 7.37
CA ARG A 91 -7.81 12.90 6.77
C ARG A 91 -8.17 11.90 7.86
N THR A 92 -9.21 11.13 7.62
CA THR A 92 -9.74 10.10 8.55
C THR A 92 -10.18 8.84 7.82
N TYR A 93 -9.78 8.72 6.55
CA TYR A 93 -10.31 7.75 5.61
C TYR A 93 -9.29 6.69 5.18
N TYR A 94 -8.08 6.69 5.72
CA TYR A 94 -7.16 5.57 5.52
C TYR A 94 -7.45 4.45 6.52
N ALA A 95 -7.28 3.22 6.06
CA ALA A 95 -7.17 2.03 6.89
C ALA A 95 -5.86 1.30 6.55
N ARG A 96 -5.50 0.30 7.35
CA ARG A 96 -4.35 -0.58 7.08
C ARG A 96 -4.77 -2.05 7.02
N ALA A 97 -3.98 -2.87 6.35
CA ALA A 97 -4.09 -4.32 6.43
C ALA A 97 -3.67 -4.86 7.81
N ASN A 98 -3.97 -6.13 8.08
CA ASN A 98 -3.56 -6.78 9.32
C ASN A 98 -2.04 -7.04 9.31
N ARG A 99 -1.42 -6.90 10.48
CA ARG A 99 0.00 -7.23 10.71
C ARG A 99 0.23 -8.72 10.50
N THR A 100 1.29 -9.07 9.76
CA THR A 100 1.86 -10.42 9.73
C THR A 100 3.36 -10.34 9.97
N ASN A 101 3.94 -11.40 10.56
CA ASN A 101 5.39 -11.51 10.75
C ASN A 101 5.76 -12.98 11.02
N TYR A 102 5.41 -13.87 10.10
CA TYR A 102 5.69 -15.30 10.27
C TYR A 102 7.20 -15.60 10.12
N GLY A 103 7.90 -14.80 9.32
CA GLY A 103 9.37 -14.79 9.21
C GLY A 103 10.11 -14.24 10.44
N SER A 104 9.39 -13.76 11.48
CA SER A 104 9.98 -13.29 12.74
C SER A 104 11.06 -12.21 12.58
N SER A 105 10.83 -11.23 11.70
CA SER A 105 11.73 -10.11 11.48
C SER A 105 11.42 -8.93 12.40
N ASP A 106 12.45 -8.19 12.82
CA ASP A 106 12.27 -6.94 13.58
C ASP A 106 11.61 -5.83 12.76
N ILE A 107 11.64 -5.95 11.43
CA ILE A 107 11.04 -5.00 10.50
C ILE A 107 10.26 -5.72 9.39
N ILE A 108 9.04 -5.26 9.14
CA ILE A 108 8.09 -5.93 8.25
C ILE A 108 7.62 -5.01 7.11
N ASN A 109 6.72 -5.52 6.27
CA ASN A 109 5.96 -4.72 5.32
C ASN A 109 4.58 -4.39 5.89
N ALA A 110 3.97 -3.33 5.39
CA ALA A 110 2.57 -3.00 5.68
C ALA A 110 1.93 -2.31 4.47
N MET A 111 0.59 -2.32 4.42
CA MET A 111 -0.19 -1.58 3.44
C MET A 111 -1.25 -0.73 4.13
N TYR A 112 -1.36 0.52 3.68
CA TYR A 112 -2.39 1.49 4.01
C TYR A 112 -3.19 1.81 2.74
N TYR A 113 -4.49 2.05 2.85
CA TYR A 113 -5.35 2.27 1.68
C TYR A 113 -6.49 3.24 1.98
N ASP A 114 -6.90 4.00 0.96
CA ASP A 114 -8.03 4.94 1.04
C ASP A 114 -9.36 4.17 1.02
N THR A 115 -10.02 4.14 2.16
CA THR A 115 -11.31 3.46 2.36
C THR A 115 -12.47 4.11 1.62
N ARG A 116 -12.29 5.27 0.97
CA ARG A 116 -13.30 5.88 0.10
C ARG A 116 -13.34 5.17 -1.25
N LYS A 117 -12.18 4.76 -1.77
CA LYS A 117 -12.04 4.09 -3.07
C LYS A 117 -11.90 2.58 -2.98
N LEU A 118 -11.29 2.06 -1.91
CA LEU A 118 -10.87 0.67 -1.85
C LEU A 118 -11.41 -0.02 -0.60
N ALA A 119 -11.54 -1.34 -0.69
CA ALA A 119 -11.76 -2.20 0.45
C ALA A 119 -10.85 -3.43 0.35
N LEU A 120 -10.22 -3.79 1.47
CA LEU A 120 -9.46 -5.02 1.58
C LEU A 120 -10.41 -6.22 1.59
N HIS A 121 -10.22 -7.15 0.67
CA HIS A 121 -11.00 -8.38 0.57
C HIS A 121 -10.32 -9.54 1.28
N SER A 122 -9.03 -9.73 1.00
CA SER A 122 -8.22 -10.77 1.63
C SER A 122 -6.76 -10.35 1.69
N GLN A 123 -6.02 -11.01 2.56
CA GLN A 123 -4.57 -10.92 2.60
C GLN A 123 -3.98 -12.31 2.78
N ASP A 124 -2.82 -12.55 2.18
CA ASP A 124 -2.05 -13.77 2.32
C ASP A 124 -0.56 -13.44 2.51
N VAL A 125 0.21 -14.43 2.90
CA VAL A 125 1.64 -14.32 3.16
C VAL A 125 2.39 -15.50 2.56
N VAL A 126 3.41 -15.18 1.76
CA VAL A 126 4.45 -16.14 1.41
C VAL A 126 5.59 -15.96 2.39
N VAL A 127 5.79 -16.95 3.26
CA VAL A 127 6.87 -16.95 4.25
C VAL A 127 8.19 -17.28 3.56
N THR A 128 9.20 -16.42 3.75
CA THR A 128 10.57 -16.67 3.29
C THR A 128 11.51 -16.83 4.48
N SER A 129 12.81 -17.06 4.21
CA SER A 129 13.84 -17.20 5.25
C SER A 129 14.15 -15.90 5.97
N LEU A 130 13.89 -14.73 5.34
CA LEU A 130 14.22 -13.43 5.91
C LEU A 130 12.98 -12.70 6.42
N ARG A 131 11.95 -12.54 5.56
CA ARG A 131 10.75 -11.75 5.82
C ARG A 131 9.54 -12.26 5.07
N ASP A 132 8.36 -11.95 5.59
CA ASP A 132 7.10 -12.18 4.89
C ASP A 132 7.06 -11.40 3.56
N ILE A 133 6.59 -12.05 2.49
CA ILE A 133 6.07 -11.38 1.31
C ILE A 133 4.56 -11.28 1.48
N ASN A 134 4.02 -10.07 1.46
CA ASN A 134 2.61 -9.83 1.72
C ASN A 134 1.83 -9.70 0.41
N ILE A 135 0.69 -10.39 0.32
CA ILE A 135 -0.23 -10.30 -0.81
C ILE A 135 -1.53 -9.69 -0.27
N TYR A 136 -1.91 -8.52 -0.79
CA TYR A 136 -3.15 -7.84 -0.42
C TYR A 136 -4.08 -7.80 -1.63
N ASN A 137 -5.26 -8.41 -1.51
CA ASN A 137 -6.30 -8.34 -2.53
C ASN A 137 -7.35 -7.31 -2.09
N LEU A 138 -7.45 -6.23 -2.86
CA LEU A 138 -8.46 -5.19 -2.69
C LEU A 138 -9.46 -5.26 -3.83
N TYR A 139 -10.64 -4.69 -3.61
CA TYR A 139 -11.54 -4.30 -4.70
C TYR A 139 -11.77 -2.80 -4.70
N TYR A 140 -11.89 -2.24 -5.90
CA TYR A 140 -12.30 -0.86 -6.10
C TYR A 140 -13.81 -0.73 -5.88
N LYS A 141 -14.21 0.23 -5.06
CA LYS A 141 -15.61 0.51 -4.71
C LYS A 141 -16.26 1.40 -5.77
N SER A 142 -16.40 0.88 -6.98
CA SER A 142 -17.12 1.60 -8.03
C SER A 142 -18.59 1.79 -7.67
N THR A 143 -19.20 2.87 -8.17
CA THR A 143 -20.59 3.22 -7.84
C THR A 143 -21.62 2.23 -8.39
N ASP A 144 -21.25 1.49 -9.43
CA ASP A 144 -22.10 0.51 -10.11
C ASP A 144 -22.06 -0.90 -9.49
N LEU A 145 -21.14 -1.18 -8.54
CA LEU A 145 -21.11 -2.45 -7.80
C LEU A 145 -22.44 -2.76 -7.12
N ALA A 146 -23.10 -1.74 -6.53
CA ALA A 146 -24.39 -1.90 -5.88
C ALA A 146 -25.52 -2.29 -6.85
N SER A 147 -25.35 -2.01 -8.13
CA SER A 147 -26.27 -2.37 -9.22
C SER A 147 -25.86 -3.63 -9.99
N GLY A 148 -24.91 -4.41 -9.45
CA GLY A 148 -24.42 -5.63 -10.09
C GLY A 148 -23.34 -5.40 -11.15
N GLY A 149 -22.67 -4.24 -11.11
CA GLY A 149 -21.45 -3.98 -11.88
C GLY A 149 -20.33 -4.95 -11.52
N ASP A 150 -19.40 -5.14 -12.45
CA ASP A 150 -18.27 -6.05 -12.26
C ASP A 150 -17.26 -5.51 -11.22
N THR A 151 -16.54 -6.41 -10.57
CA THR A 151 -15.57 -6.06 -9.53
C THR A 151 -14.18 -5.89 -10.12
N VAL A 152 -13.63 -4.69 -10.00
CA VAL A 152 -12.22 -4.45 -10.31
C VAL A 152 -11.36 -4.85 -9.11
N TRP A 153 -10.59 -5.93 -9.29
CA TRP A 153 -9.64 -6.44 -8.31
C TRP A 153 -8.26 -5.78 -8.47
N VAL A 154 -7.64 -5.47 -7.34
CA VAL A 154 -6.28 -4.94 -7.26
C VAL A 154 -5.48 -5.79 -6.29
N THR A 155 -4.48 -6.51 -6.79
CA THR A 155 -3.58 -7.32 -5.97
C THR A 155 -2.24 -6.62 -5.82
N CYS A 156 -1.86 -6.30 -4.58
CA CYS A 156 -0.56 -5.74 -4.23
C CYS A 156 0.32 -6.83 -3.62
N ILE A 157 1.44 -7.15 -4.28
CA ILE A 157 2.46 -8.07 -3.73
C ILE A 157 3.63 -7.22 -3.25
N VAL A 158 3.84 -7.19 -1.94
CA VAL A 158 4.85 -6.35 -1.28
C VAL A 158 5.95 -7.24 -0.73
N MET A 159 7.19 -6.98 -1.16
CA MET A 159 8.37 -7.72 -0.75
C MET A 159 9.48 -6.78 -0.32
N HIS A 160 10.32 -7.25 0.61
CA HIS A 160 11.61 -6.65 0.89
C HIS A 160 12.66 -7.76 0.96
N LEU A 161 13.22 -8.04 -0.20
CA LEU A 161 14.17 -9.13 -0.40
C LEU A 161 15.50 -8.87 0.31
N LYS A 162 16.35 -9.91 0.36
CA LYS A 162 17.70 -9.85 0.91
C LYS A 162 18.52 -8.69 0.33
N ALA A 163 18.98 -7.81 1.21
CA ALA A 163 19.90 -6.72 0.87
C ALA A 163 21.36 -7.21 0.84
N GLY A 164 22.21 -6.48 0.11
CA GLY A 164 23.64 -6.76 0.00
C GLY A 164 24.09 -7.07 -1.43
N SER A 165 25.39 -7.15 -1.63
CA SER A 165 26.05 -7.22 -2.95
C SER A 165 26.99 -8.43 -3.07
N TYR A 166 26.98 -9.36 -2.12
CA TYR A 166 27.70 -10.63 -2.26
C TYR A 166 26.89 -11.60 -3.12
N GLN A 167 27.56 -12.58 -3.73
CA GLN A 167 26.89 -13.63 -4.50
C GLN A 167 25.83 -14.35 -3.67
N SER A 168 26.11 -14.62 -2.38
CA SER A 168 25.14 -15.23 -1.47
C SER A 168 23.88 -14.37 -1.28
N ASP A 169 24.01 -13.03 -1.30
CA ASP A 169 22.85 -12.15 -1.18
C ASP A 169 21.99 -12.19 -2.45
N GLU A 170 22.61 -12.35 -3.62
CA GLU A 170 21.91 -12.57 -4.90
C GLU A 170 21.17 -13.91 -4.91
N ASP A 171 21.84 -14.97 -4.44
CA ASP A 171 21.28 -16.33 -4.37
C ASP A 171 20.07 -16.37 -3.42
N ASP A 172 20.17 -15.72 -2.25
CA ASP A 172 19.07 -15.57 -1.29
C ASP A 172 17.87 -14.82 -1.92
N ARG A 173 18.11 -13.69 -2.62
CA ARG A 173 17.03 -12.97 -3.33
C ARG A 173 16.36 -13.84 -4.38
N ALA A 174 17.14 -14.61 -5.13
CA ALA A 174 16.62 -15.50 -6.16
C ALA A 174 15.75 -16.61 -5.52
N ALA A 175 16.16 -17.15 -4.38
CA ALA A 175 15.38 -18.14 -3.63
C ALA A 175 14.06 -17.56 -3.08
N GLU A 176 14.08 -16.34 -2.52
CA GLU A 176 12.88 -15.64 -2.06
C GLU A 176 11.89 -15.40 -3.21
N VAL A 177 12.36 -14.91 -4.36
CA VAL A 177 11.52 -14.71 -5.55
C VAL A 177 11.00 -16.04 -6.10
N SER A 178 11.84 -17.09 -6.14
CA SER A 178 11.39 -18.42 -6.56
C SER A 178 10.29 -18.98 -5.65
N THR A 179 10.35 -18.69 -4.35
CA THR A 179 9.33 -19.11 -3.39
C THR A 179 7.99 -18.43 -3.71
N LEU A 180 8.00 -17.13 -4.00
CA LEU A 180 6.81 -16.40 -4.46
C LEU A 180 6.28 -16.97 -5.78
N MET A 181 7.14 -17.17 -6.78
CA MET A 181 6.71 -17.66 -8.09
C MET A 181 6.12 -19.08 -8.06
N ASN A 182 6.53 -19.91 -7.10
CA ASN A 182 5.94 -21.24 -6.89
C ASN A 182 4.58 -21.19 -6.16
N TYR A 183 4.31 -20.10 -5.44
CA TYR A 183 3.05 -19.90 -4.74
C TYR A 183 1.96 -19.35 -5.68
N LEU A 184 2.33 -18.51 -6.65
CA LEU A 184 1.44 -17.91 -7.66
C LEU A 184 1.02 -18.92 -8.75
#